data_AF-A0A1Y0CEF5-F1
#
_entry.id   AF-A0A1Y0CEF5-F1
#
_cell.length_a   1.000
_cell.length_b   1.000
_cell.length_c   1.000
_cell.angle_alpha   90.00
_cell.angle_beta   90.00
_cell.angle_gamma   90.00
#
_symmetry.space_group_name_H-M   'P 1'
#
loop_
_entity.id
_entity.type
_entity.pdbx_description
1 polymer ?
#
loop_
_entity_poly.entity_id
_entity_poly.type
_entity_poly.pdbx_seq_one_letter_code
_entity_poly.pdbx_strand_id
1 'polypeptide(L)'
;MVRSLLSVRRLPQLAAAGALCSALLAAAPVPASAGPVTDAQGFVDSTARCGTVDATVLYGSTDASRVAICKTGNTFEYRGVRVRDGAKLVAPATPSGDGFRVESSGFTYLVTAKSLVVSQGSTTIREETMVDFHRPGASAPQGTAQGTPAPQNAPTAQNVPQPLESATPSTPLPPPLPAEVGAKR
;
A
#
# COMPACT_ATOMS: atom_id res chain seq x y z
N MET A 1 10.45 53.96 -48.48
CA MET A 1 9.06 54.29 -48.88
C MET A 1 8.17 53.20 -48.28
N VAL A 2 7.47 53.45 -47.17
CA VAL A 2 6.05 53.95 -47.12
C VAL A 2 5.12 52.76 -47.46
N ARG A 3 4.23 52.22 -46.62
CA ARG A 3 3.35 52.80 -45.57
C ARG A 3 2.64 51.63 -44.82
N SER A 4 2.46 51.69 -43.49
CA SER A 4 1.17 51.90 -42.78
C SER A 4 0.14 50.76 -42.88
N LEU A 5 -0.65 50.38 -41.88
CA LEU A 5 -1.02 50.96 -40.57
C LEU A 5 -1.64 49.84 -39.71
N LEU A 6 -1.55 50.04 -38.39
CA LEU A 6 -2.22 49.36 -37.30
C LEU A 6 -3.63 48.79 -37.61
N SER A 7 -3.91 47.60 -37.06
CA SER A 7 -5.26 47.28 -36.60
C SER A 7 -5.19 46.74 -35.17
N VAL A 8 -5.25 47.70 -34.25
CA VAL A 8 -5.65 47.50 -32.86
C VAL A 8 -7.16 47.26 -32.86
N ARG A 9 -7.61 46.05 -32.51
CA ARG A 9 -8.98 45.84 -32.05
C ARG A 9 -8.96 45.68 -30.54
N ARG A 10 -9.29 46.79 -29.87
CA ARG A 10 -9.71 46.83 -28.47
C ARG A 10 -11.20 46.46 -28.37
N LEU A 11 -11.57 46.15 -27.13
CA LEU A 11 -12.89 46.13 -26.49
C LEU A 11 -13.53 44.74 -26.28
N PRO A 12 -14.27 44.51 -25.18
CA PRO A 12 -14.38 45.26 -23.92
C PRO A 12 -14.02 44.39 -22.67
N GLN A 13 -13.50 45.03 -21.63
CA GLN A 13 -13.49 44.48 -20.28
C GLN A 13 -14.93 44.48 -19.75
N LEU A 14 -15.50 43.30 -19.53
CA LEU A 14 -16.72 43.15 -18.74
C LEU A 14 -16.33 42.99 -17.27
N ALA A 15 -16.75 43.98 -16.49
CA ALA A 15 -16.64 44.02 -15.04
C ALA A 15 -17.67 43.08 -14.38
N ALA A 16 -17.17 42.36 -13.37
CA ALA A 16 -17.82 41.85 -12.17
C ALA A 16 -19.34 41.59 -12.16
N ALA A 17 -19.71 40.32 -11.94
CA ALA A 17 -20.86 39.94 -11.13
C ALA A 17 -20.46 38.71 -10.30
N GLY A 18 -20.55 38.84 -8.98
CA GLY A 18 -20.13 37.82 -8.03
C GLY A 18 -21.01 36.59 -8.06
N ALA A 19 -20.37 35.45 -7.85
CA ALA A 19 -20.94 34.33 -7.12
C ALA A 19 -19.77 33.67 -6.39
N LEU A 20 -19.58 34.04 -5.11
CA LEU A 20 -18.85 33.20 -4.17
C LEU A 20 -19.71 31.94 -3.96
N CYS A 21 -19.68 31.03 -4.93
CA CYS A 21 -20.14 29.68 -4.72
C CYS A 21 -19.04 29.00 -3.91
N SER A 22 -19.14 29.15 -2.60
CA SER A 22 -18.45 28.31 -1.64
C SER A 22 -18.92 26.88 -1.88
N ALA A 23 -18.27 26.20 -2.82
CA ALA A 23 -18.43 24.77 -2.99
C ALA A 23 -17.86 24.13 -1.72
N LEU A 24 -18.72 23.88 -0.75
CA LEU A 24 -18.49 22.91 0.30
C LEU A 24 -18.19 21.59 -0.41
N LEU A 25 -16.91 21.27 -0.60
CA LEU A 25 -16.50 19.91 -0.91
C LEU A 25 -16.89 19.07 0.30
N ALA A 26 -18.09 18.50 0.24
CA ALA A 26 -18.47 17.41 1.11
C ALA A 26 -17.46 16.29 0.85
N ALA A 27 -16.49 16.16 1.74
CA ALA A 27 -15.61 15.01 1.79
C ALA A 27 -16.50 13.80 2.14
N ALA A 28 -17.07 13.17 1.10
CA ALA A 28 -17.72 11.89 1.26
C ALA A 28 -16.66 10.92 1.79
N PRO A 29 -16.96 10.13 2.83
CA PRO A 29 -16.02 9.12 3.31
C PRO A 29 -15.73 8.17 2.14
N VAL A 30 -14.48 8.16 1.67
CA VAL A 30 -14.02 7.17 0.71
C VAL A 30 -14.16 5.82 1.43
N PRO A 31 -14.93 4.86 0.90
CA PRO A 31 -15.02 3.55 1.52
C PRO A 31 -13.61 3.00 1.60
N ALA A 32 -13.18 2.62 2.81
CA ALA A 32 -11.96 1.86 2.98
C ALA A 32 -12.09 0.61 2.11
N SER A 33 -11.27 0.51 1.05
CA SER A 33 -11.28 -0.70 0.23
C SER A 33 -10.91 -1.84 1.17
N ALA A 34 -11.79 -2.84 1.28
CA ALA A 34 -11.41 -4.09 1.91
C ALA A 34 -10.08 -4.53 1.30
N GLY A 35 -9.12 -4.93 2.14
CA GLY A 35 -7.83 -5.41 1.69
C GLY A 35 -7.97 -6.56 0.68
N PRO A 36 -6.89 -6.95 0.01
CA PRO A 36 -6.92 -8.08 -0.92
C PRO A 36 -7.54 -9.30 -0.24
N VAL A 37 -8.45 -9.99 -0.93
CA VAL A 37 -8.98 -11.26 -0.42
C VAL A 37 -7.87 -12.31 -0.50
N THR A 38 -7.56 -12.95 0.62
CA THR A 38 -6.54 -13.99 0.74
C THR A 38 -7.13 -15.28 1.28
N ASP A 39 -6.47 -16.39 0.95
CA ASP A 39 -6.68 -17.69 1.56
C ASP A 39 -5.31 -18.35 1.87
N ALA A 40 -5.30 -19.58 2.38
CA ALA A 40 -4.07 -20.27 2.75
C ALA A 40 -3.09 -20.53 1.57
N GLN A 41 -3.54 -20.31 0.33
CA GLN A 41 -2.76 -20.41 -0.90
C GLN A 41 -2.22 -19.06 -1.41
N GLY A 42 -2.62 -17.94 -0.81
CA GLY A 42 -2.25 -16.58 -1.25
C GLY A 42 -3.45 -15.74 -1.67
N PHE A 43 -3.26 -14.86 -2.67
CA PHE A 43 -4.27 -13.89 -3.08
C PHE A 43 -5.30 -14.51 -4.04
N VAL A 44 -6.58 -14.49 -3.67
CA VAL A 44 -7.68 -15.00 -4.50
C VAL A 44 -7.71 -14.25 -5.84
N ASP A 45 -8.01 -14.97 -6.93
CA ASP A 45 -8.06 -14.46 -8.31
C ASP A 45 -6.79 -13.75 -8.80
N SER A 46 -5.64 -14.06 -8.19
CA SER A 46 -4.35 -13.48 -8.53
C SER A 46 -3.36 -14.55 -8.96
N THR A 47 -2.36 -14.17 -9.77
CA THR A 47 -1.20 -15.03 -10.04
C THR A 47 -0.33 -15.20 -8.81
N ALA A 48 -0.39 -14.27 -7.84
CA ALA A 48 0.26 -14.40 -6.53
C ALA A 48 -0.48 -15.40 -5.61
N ARG A 49 -0.75 -16.60 -6.13
CA ARG A 49 -1.43 -17.71 -5.46
C ARG A 49 -0.78 -19.02 -5.88
N CYS A 50 -0.50 -19.88 -4.90
CA CYS A 50 0.06 -21.20 -5.11
C CYS A 50 -1.02 -22.24 -5.45
N GLY A 51 -0.61 -23.34 -6.09
CA GLY A 51 -1.53 -24.38 -6.53
C GLY A 51 -2.23 -25.14 -5.40
N THR A 52 -1.56 -25.28 -4.24
CA THR A 52 -2.09 -25.95 -3.04
C THR A 52 -1.63 -25.24 -1.77
N VAL A 53 -2.30 -25.51 -0.65
CA VAL A 53 -1.91 -24.97 0.67
C VAL A 53 -0.52 -25.47 1.07
N ASP A 54 -0.25 -26.77 0.93
CA ASP A 54 1.04 -27.37 1.26
C ASP A 54 2.22 -26.85 0.41
N ALA A 55 1.92 -26.39 -0.81
CA ALA A 55 2.92 -25.77 -1.67
C ALA A 55 3.18 -24.30 -1.29
N THR A 56 2.39 -23.69 -0.41
CA THR A 56 2.51 -22.27 -0.09
C THR A 56 3.60 -22.06 0.95
N VAL A 57 4.71 -21.47 0.54
CA VAL A 57 5.84 -21.19 1.43
C VAL A 57 5.65 -19.86 2.13
N LEU A 58 5.28 -18.83 1.38
CA LEU A 58 4.89 -17.52 1.89
C LEU A 58 4.08 -16.76 0.84
N TYR A 59 3.35 -15.75 1.27
CA TYR A 59 2.82 -14.70 0.41
C TYR A 59 2.78 -13.38 1.16
N GLY A 60 2.81 -12.28 0.42
CA GLY A 60 2.81 -10.94 1.01
C GLY A 60 2.32 -9.87 0.05
N SER A 61 1.89 -8.76 0.62
CA SER A 61 1.47 -7.56 -0.11
C SER A 61 2.37 -6.39 0.26
N THR A 62 2.59 -5.53 -0.72
CA THR A 62 3.07 -4.16 -0.57
C THR A 62 2.00 -3.22 -1.10
N ASP A 63 2.25 -1.91 -1.10
CA ASP A 63 1.39 -0.94 -1.79
C ASP A 63 1.34 -1.14 -3.32
N ALA A 64 2.40 -1.71 -3.91
CA ALA A 64 2.58 -1.78 -5.36
C ALA A 64 2.56 -3.21 -5.94
N SER A 65 2.73 -4.22 -5.10
CA SER A 65 2.93 -5.61 -5.53
C SER A 65 2.23 -6.60 -4.60
N ARG A 66 1.85 -7.74 -5.18
CA ARG A 66 1.44 -8.94 -4.46
C ARG A 66 2.38 -10.06 -4.87
N VAL A 67 2.89 -10.82 -3.90
CA VAL A 67 3.88 -11.87 -4.16
C VAL A 67 3.53 -13.15 -3.42
N ALA A 68 3.87 -14.29 -4.02
CA ALA A 68 3.86 -15.59 -3.38
C ALA A 68 5.14 -16.36 -3.75
N ILE A 69 5.64 -17.17 -2.82
CA ILE A 69 6.64 -18.19 -3.08
C ILE A 69 5.97 -19.54 -2.91
N CYS A 70 6.00 -20.32 -3.98
CA CYS A 70 5.41 -21.64 -4.05
C CYS A 70 6.50 -22.70 -4.14
N LYS A 71 6.32 -23.82 -3.46
CA LYS A 71 7.14 -25.01 -3.65
C LYS A 71 6.64 -25.77 -4.87
N THR A 72 7.54 -26.07 -5.80
CA THR A 72 7.25 -26.84 -7.02
C THR A 72 8.19 -28.04 -7.05
N GLY A 73 7.74 -29.17 -6.50
CA GLY A 73 8.61 -30.32 -6.26
C GLY A 73 9.72 -29.98 -5.27
N ASN A 74 10.97 -29.97 -5.73
CA ASN A 74 12.15 -29.68 -4.91
C ASN A 74 12.68 -28.24 -5.10
N THR A 75 12.04 -27.44 -5.93
CA THR A 75 12.43 -26.05 -6.19
C THR A 75 11.37 -25.09 -5.67
N PHE A 76 11.67 -23.79 -5.75
CA PHE A 76 10.74 -22.73 -5.42
C PHE A 76 10.44 -21.90 -6.67
N GLU A 77 9.22 -21.38 -6.72
CA GLU A 77 8.72 -20.51 -7.77
C GLU A 77 8.20 -19.23 -7.14
N TYR A 78 8.67 -18.10 -7.63
CA TYR A 78 8.10 -16.80 -7.35
C TYR A 78 6.91 -16.55 -8.26
N ARG A 79 5.85 -16.00 -7.68
CA ARG A 79 4.68 -15.52 -8.40
C ARG A 79 4.32 -14.12 -7.94
N GLY A 80 4.54 -13.14 -8.80
CA GLY A 80 4.28 -11.73 -8.54
C GLY A 80 3.21 -11.15 -9.44
N VAL A 81 2.43 -10.21 -8.90
CA VAL A 81 1.52 -9.34 -9.65
C VAL A 81 1.73 -7.90 -9.21
N ARG A 82 1.91 -7.00 -10.17
CA ARG A 82 1.94 -5.56 -9.92
C ARG A 82 0.52 -5.02 -9.80
N VAL A 83 0.23 -4.30 -8.72
CA VAL A 83 -1.13 -3.83 -8.39
C VAL A 83 -1.64 -2.80 -9.42
N ARG A 84 -0.75 -1.93 -9.92
CA ARG A 84 -1.12 -0.83 -10.83
C ARG A 84 -1.74 -1.29 -12.15
N ASP A 85 -1.17 -2.33 -12.76
CA ASP A 85 -1.50 -2.74 -14.14
C ASP A 85 -1.70 -4.24 -14.31
N GLY A 86 -1.66 -5.00 -13.21
CA GLY A 86 -1.87 -6.45 -13.22
C GLY A 86 -0.75 -7.23 -13.90
N ALA A 87 0.41 -6.62 -14.18
CA ALA A 87 1.52 -7.33 -14.82
C ALA A 87 2.01 -8.48 -13.94
N LYS A 88 2.20 -9.64 -14.56
CA LYS A 88 2.51 -10.91 -13.89
C LYS A 88 3.97 -11.29 -14.11
N LEU A 89 4.58 -11.88 -13.09
CA LEU A 89 5.90 -12.51 -13.19
C LEU A 89 5.83 -13.86 -12.49
N VAL A 90 6.19 -14.92 -13.21
CA VAL A 90 6.42 -16.25 -12.64
C VAL A 90 7.84 -16.65 -13.00
N ALA A 91 8.66 -16.95 -12.00
CA ALA A 91 10.08 -17.22 -12.20
C ALA A 91 10.65 -18.14 -11.10
N PRO A 92 11.74 -18.88 -11.36
CA PRO A 92 12.42 -19.65 -10.33
C PRO A 92 12.87 -18.76 -9.15
N ALA A 93 12.69 -19.26 -7.94
CA ALA A 93 13.14 -18.61 -6.72
C ALA A 93 14.18 -19.48 -6.00
N THR A 94 15.15 -18.82 -5.38
CA THR A 94 16.21 -19.47 -4.62
C THR A 94 16.19 -18.92 -3.19
N PRO A 95 16.25 -19.76 -2.14
CA PRO A 95 16.40 -19.28 -0.78
C PRO A 95 17.66 -18.40 -0.64
N SER A 96 17.54 -17.28 0.07
CA SER A 96 18.64 -16.34 0.26
C SER A 96 18.48 -15.61 1.60
N GLY A 97 19.31 -15.96 2.58
CA GLY A 97 19.20 -15.42 3.93
C GLY A 97 17.85 -15.75 4.58
N ASP A 98 17.15 -14.71 5.04
CA ASP A 98 15.80 -14.78 5.61
C ASP A 98 14.68 -14.74 4.54
N GLY A 99 15.03 -14.70 3.26
CA GLY A 99 14.11 -14.49 2.16
C GLY A 99 14.35 -15.37 0.94
N PHE A 100 13.84 -14.90 -0.20
CA PHE A 100 13.99 -15.55 -1.50
C PHE A 100 14.49 -14.56 -2.55
N ARG A 101 15.48 -14.98 -3.32
CA ARG A 101 16.01 -14.27 -4.47
C ARG A 101 15.41 -14.84 -5.76
N VAL A 102 15.04 -13.96 -6.67
CA VAL A 102 14.50 -14.29 -7.99
C VAL A 102 15.28 -13.48 -9.01
N GLU A 103 15.72 -14.12 -10.09
CA GLU A 103 16.39 -13.44 -11.19
C GLU A 103 15.54 -13.59 -12.45
N SER A 104 15.20 -12.46 -13.08
CA SER A 104 14.42 -12.46 -14.31
C SER A 104 14.70 -11.21 -15.12
N SER A 105 15.00 -11.38 -16.42
CA SER A 105 15.14 -10.27 -17.37
C SER A 105 16.15 -9.19 -16.93
N GLY A 106 17.24 -9.58 -16.28
CA GLY A 106 18.25 -8.66 -15.75
C GLY A 106 17.87 -7.94 -14.45
N PHE A 107 16.70 -8.25 -13.88
CA PHE A 107 16.28 -7.77 -12.56
C PHE A 107 16.41 -8.87 -11.51
N THR A 108 16.77 -8.44 -10.31
CA THR A 108 16.80 -9.29 -9.11
C THR A 108 15.70 -8.82 -8.18
N TYR A 109 14.88 -9.76 -7.72
CA TYR A 109 13.84 -9.54 -6.71
C TYR A 109 14.26 -10.26 -5.43
N LEU A 110 14.38 -9.52 -4.34
CA LEU A 110 14.60 -10.09 -3.02
C LEU A 110 13.34 -9.92 -2.19
N VAL A 111 12.70 -11.04 -1.84
CA VAL A 111 11.49 -11.09 -1.03
C VAL A 111 11.87 -11.47 0.39
N THR A 112 11.60 -10.58 1.34
CA THR A 112 11.74 -10.84 2.79
C THR A 112 10.43 -10.57 3.50
N ALA A 113 10.37 -10.85 4.81
CA ALA A 113 9.21 -10.46 5.63
C ALA A 113 9.06 -8.93 5.76
N LYS A 114 10.11 -8.16 5.46
CA LYS A 114 10.13 -6.69 5.65
C LYS A 114 9.92 -5.92 4.36
N SER A 115 10.41 -6.43 3.24
CA SER A 115 10.36 -5.73 1.96
C SER A 115 10.48 -6.64 0.75
N LEU A 116 9.99 -6.12 -0.38
CA LEU A 116 10.33 -6.56 -1.73
C LEU A 116 11.32 -5.55 -2.33
N VAL A 117 12.57 -5.96 -2.52
CA VAL A 117 13.60 -5.15 -3.18
C VAL A 117 13.75 -5.60 -4.62
N VAL A 118 13.69 -4.67 -5.55
CA VAL A 118 13.92 -4.89 -6.98
C VAL A 118 15.15 -4.12 -7.41
N SER A 119 16.14 -4.83 -7.90
CA SER A 119 17.43 -4.28 -8.32
C SER A 119 17.74 -4.66 -9.76
N GLN A 120 18.58 -3.85 -10.42
CA GLN A 120 19.20 -4.17 -11.70
C GLN A 120 20.71 -4.06 -11.51
N GLY A 121 21.43 -5.19 -11.56
CA GLY A 121 22.84 -5.24 -11.15
C GLY A 121 23.02 -4.82 -9.69
N SER A 122 23.85 -3.81 -9.43
CA SER A 122 24.11 -3.25 -8.09
C SER A 122 23.16 -2.11 -7.69
N THR A 123 22.27 -1.67 -8.58
CA THR A 123 21.38 -0.54 -8.32
C THR A 123 20.00 -1.02 -7.90
N THR A 124 19.54 -0.58 -6.72
CA THR A 124 18.15 -0.75 -6.31
C THR A 124 17.26 0.19 -7.11
N ILE A 125 16.36 -0.38 -7.90
CA ILE A 125 15.39 0.36 -8.73
C ILE A 125 14.14 0.67 -7.91
N ARG A 126 13.79 -0.23 -6.99
CA ARG A 126 12.62 -0.06 -6.14
C ARG A 126 12.77 -0.87 -4.87
N GLU A 127 12.39 -0.26 -3.75
CA GLU A 127 12.21 -0.96 -2.48
C GLU A 127 10.78 -0.72 -2.02
N GLU A 128 10.06 -1.81 -1.75
CA GLU A 128 8.67 -1.78 -1.33
C GLU A 128 8.55 -2.40 0.05
N THR A 129 8.00 -1.68 1.02
CA THR A 129 7.73 -2.22 2.36
C THR A 129 6.64 -3.29 2.28
N MET A 130 6.87 -4.40 2.97
CA MET A 130 5.87 -5.45 3.13
C MET A 130 4.84 -4.98 4.16
N VAL A 131 3.61 -4.74 3.71
CA VAL A 131 2.50 -4.27 4.58
C VAL A 131 1.72 -5.45 5.19
N ASP A 132 1.79 -6.60 4.53
CA ASP A 132 1.16 -7.85 4.98
C ASP A 132 2.03 -9.03 4.55
N PHE A 133 2.27 -9.98 5.45
CA PHE A 133 3.16 -11.12 5.20
C PHE A 133 2.67 -12.35 5.94
N HIS A 134 2.51 -13.44 5.18
CA HIS A 134 2.01 -14.71 5.67
C HIS A 134 3.02 -15.80 5.35
N ARG A 135 3.35 -16.58 6.36
CA ARG A 135 4.13 -17.81 6.22
C ARG A 135 3.35 -18.91 6.93
N PRO A 136 2.77 -19.88 6.21
CA PRO A 136 2.10 -21.00 6.84
C PRO A 136 3.00 -21.65 7.92
N GLY A 137 2.48 -21.80 9.13
CA GLY A 137 3.23 -22.34 10.29
C GLY A 137 4.09 -21.33 11.06
N ALA A 138 4.19 -20.07 10.63
CA ALA A 138 4.68 -18.99 11.47
C ALA A 138 3.50 -18.38 12.22
N SER A 139 3.46 -18.51 13.54
CA SER A 139 2.44 -17.89 14.37
C SER A 139 2.47 -16.36 14.17
N ALA A 140 1.45 -15.81 13.51
CA ALA A 140 1.21 -14.37 13.53
C ALA A 140 0.76 -13.96 14.95
N PRO A 141 1.11 -12.75 15.44
CA PRO A 141 0.35 -12.12 16.52
C PRO A 141 -1.09 -11.93 16.02
N GLN A 142 -2.01 -12.74 16.53
CA GLN A 142 -3.42 -12.67 16.17
C GLN A 142 -4.02 -11.33 16.63
N GLY A 143 -4.23 -10.41 15.69
CA GLY A 143 -5.31 -9.44 15.81
C GLY A 143 -6.62 -10.19 15.59
N THR A 144 -7.38 -10.40 16.66
CA THR A 144 -8.67 -11.10 16.65
C THR A 144 -9.71 -10.34 15.84
N ALA A 145 -10.01 -10.82 14.64
CA ALA A 145 -11.25 -10.51 13.93
C ALA A 145 -11.90 -11.83 13.48
N GLN A 146 -12.50 -12.54 14.42
CA GLN A 146 -13.32 -13.72 14.15
C GLN A 146 -14.78 -13.32 14.33
N GLY A 147 -15.42 -12.91 13.22
CA GLY A 147 -16.87 -12.75 13.16
C GLY A 147 -17.50 -14.02 12.61
N THR A 148 -18.42 -14.65 13.34
CA THR A 148 -19.85 -14.93 13.00
C THR A 148 -20.51 -15.62 14.23
N PRO A 149 -21.86 -15.75 14.33
CA PRO A 149 -22.78 -14.89 15.07
C PRO A 149 -23.37 -15.55 16.35
N ALA A 150 -23.62 -14.77 17.41
CA ALA A 150 -24.30 -15.25 18.64
C ALA A 150 -25.79 -14.91 18.64
N PRO A 151 -26.71 -15.82 19.03
CA PRO A 151 -28.06 -15.46 19.42
C PRO A 151 -28.09 -14.88 20.84
N GLN A 152 -28.94 -13.87 20.99
CA GLN A 152 -29.14 -13.03 22.16
C GLN A 152 -29.79 -13.80 23.31
N ASN A 153 -29.34 -13.56 24.55
CA ASN A 153 -30.21 -13.43 25.73
C ASN A 153 -29.41 -12.80 26.88
N ALA A 154 -29.77 -11.56 27.22
CA ALA A 154 -29.40 -10.88 28.46
C ALA A 154 -30.29 -11.35 29.62
N PRO A 155 -29.91 -11.13 30.90
CA PRO A 155 -30.26 -9.87 31.54
C PRO A 155 -29.21 -9.25 32.50
N THR A 156 -29.16 -7.90 32.48
CA THR A 156 -29.05 -6.86 33.56
C THR A 156 -28.45 -7.24 34.94
N ALA A 157 -27.68 -6.40 35.66
CA ALA A 157 -27.75 -4.94 35.80
C ALA A 157 -26.46 -4.33 36.44
N GLN A 158 -26.11 -3.13 35.94
CA GLN A 158 -25.78 -1.90 36.68
C GLN A 158 -24.58 -1.82 37.65
N ASN A 159 -23.56 -1.08 37.23
CA ASN A 159 -23.05 0.05 38.03
C ASN A 159 -22.49 1.15 37.11
N VAL A 160 -22.87 2.41 37.35
CA VAL A 160 -22.49 3.63 36.59
C VAL A 160 -21.40 4.37 37.39
N PRO A 161 -20.36 4.94 36.75
CA PRO A 161 -20.21 6.41 36.64
C PRO A 161 -19.78 6.85 35.22
N GLN A 162 -20.50 7.76 34.56
CA GLN A 162 -20.27 9.22 34.41
C GLN A 162 -19.00 9.62 33.59
N PRO A 163 -19.09 10.54 32.61
CA PRO A 163 -18.07 10.73 31.57
C PRO A 163 -17.01 11.79 31.92
N LEU A 164 -15.75 11.56 31.54
CA LEU A 164 -14.75 12.62 31.46
C LEU A 164 -13.62 12.31 30.46
N GLU A 165 -13.60 13.12 29.39
CA GLU A 165 -12.45 13.71 28.68
C GLU A 165 -11.49 12.87 27.80
N SER A 166 -11.31 13.42 26.59
CA SER A 166 -10.28 13.14 25.60
C SER A 166 -8.85 13.24 26.14
N ALA A 167 -7.98 12.32 25.71
CA ALA A 167 -6.54 12.58 25.65
C ALA A 167 -5.90 11.82 24.47
N THR A 168 -5.54 12.56 23.43
CA THR A 168 -4.64 12.15 22.34
C THR A 168 -3.19 12.09 22.86
N PRO A 169 -2.44 10.99 22.65
CA PRO A 169 -0.99 11.03 22.81
C PRO A 169 -0.36 11.69 21.58
N SER A 170 0.06 12.94 21.72
CA SER A 170 0.91 13.64 20.75
C SER A 170 2.37 13.23 21.00
N THR A 171 2.96 12.43 20.12
CA THR A 171 4.42 12.25 20.10
C THR A 171 5.09 13.56 19.68
N PRO A 172 6.05 14.11 20.45
CA PRO A 172 6.72 15.35 20.09
C PRO A 172 7.57 15.16 18.83
N LEU A 173 7.44 16.11 17.90
CA LEU A 173 8.16 16.19 16.64
C LEU A 173 9.67 16.44 16.90
N PRO A 174 10.60 15.79 16.16
CA PRO A 174 12.03 16.06 16.32
C PRO A 174 12.39 17.51 15.96
N PRO A 175 13.46 18.07 16.57
CA PRO A 175 13.89 19.43 16.30
C PRO A 175 14.29 19.61 14.82
N PRO A 176 14.07 20.81 14.24
CA PRO A 176 14.34 21.08 12.83
C PRO A 176 15.84 21.03 12.51
N LEU A 177 16.16 20.58 11.30
CA LEU A 177 17.54 20.53 10.79
C LEU A 177 18.08 21.94 10.53
N PRO A 178 19.41 22.18 10.73
CA PRO A 178 20.05 23.49 10.49
C PRO A 178 19.94 24.05 9.06
N ALA A 179 19.48 23.27 8.09
CA ALA A 179 19.32 23.71 6.70
C ALA A 179 18.06 24.59 6.48
N GLU A 180 17.10 24.59 7.40
CA GLU A 180 15.88 25.40 7.34
C GLU A 180 16.01 26.76 8.06
N VAL A 181 17.16 27.03 8.69
CA VAL A 181 17.49 28.38 9.18
C VAL A 181 18.16 29.12 8.03
N GLY A 182 17.33 29.75 7.19
CA GLY A 182 17.80 30.62 6.12
C GLY A 182 18.88 31.58 6.61
N ALA A 183 20.03 31.56 5.93
CA ALA A 183 21.10 32.52 6.10
C ALA A 183 20.53 33.95 6.07
N LYS A 184 20.57 34.63 7.21
CA LYS A 184 20.41 36.08 7.29
C LYS A 184 21.81 36.66 7.42
N ARG A 185 22.15 37.50 6.46
CA ARG A 185 23.39 38.27 6.32
C ARG A 185 23.78 38.99 7.60
#